data_AF-A0A1X7GLC8-F1
#
_entry.id   AF-A0A1X7GLC8-F1
#
_cell.length_a   1.000
_cell.length_b   1.000
_cell.length_c   1.000
_cell.angle_alpha   90.00
_cell.angle_beta   90.00
_cell.angle_gamma   90.00
#
_symmetry.space_group_name_H-M   'P 1'
#
loop_
_entity.id
_entity.type
_entity.pdbx_description
1 polymer ?
#
loop_
_entity_poly.entity_id
_entity_poly.type
_entity_poly.pdbx_seq_one_letter_code
_entity_poly.pdbx_strand_id
1 'polypeptide(L)' 'MASSFFRNALNRMVEARERQVARYVNGALLNLDDETLKGLGTSREELRRKGAANYVF' A
#
# COMPACT_ATOMS: atom_id res chain seq x y z
N MET A 1 23.76 15.26 16.31
CA MET A 1 22.32 15.40 16.62
C MET A 1 21.45 15.74 15.39
N ALA A 2 21.86 16.65 14.49
CA ALA A 2 21.05 17.03 13.30
C ALA A 2 20.80 15.90 12.29
N SER A 3 21.77 15.01 12.04
CA SER A 3 21.62 13.88 11.09
C SER A 3 20.45 12.93 11.45
N SER A 4 20.17 12.74 12.75
CA SER A 4 19.07 11.91 13.22
C SER A 4 17.69 12.55 12.97
N PHE A 5 17.59 13.88 13.07
CA PHE A 5 16.36 14.61 12.77
C PHE A 5 16.01 14.56 11.28
N PHE A 6 16.98 14.84 10.40
CA PHE A 6 16.78 14.73 8.95
C PHE A 6 16.47 13.30 8.51
N ARG A 7 17.15 12.29 9.07
CA ARG A 7 16.84 10.86 8.79
C ARG A 7 15.43 10.48 9.24
N ASN A 8 14.99 10.92 10.41
CA ASN A 8 13.62 10.67 10.88
C ASN A 8 12.57 11.38 10.04
N ALA A 9 12.80 12.63 9.65
CA ALA A 9 11.90 13.38 8.77
C ALA A 9 11.80 12.72 7.38
N LEU A 10 12.93 12.30 6.81
CA LEU A 10 12.98 11.56 5.56
C LEU A 10 12.23 10.23 5.67
N ASN A 11 12.48 9.45 6.72
CA ASN A 11 11.78 8.18 6.96
C ASN A 11 10.27 8.40 7.06
N ARG A 12 9.81 9.44 7.79
CA ARG A 12 8.39 9.78 7.89
C ARG A 12 7.78 10.17 6.55
N MET A 13 8.51 10.89 5.70
CA MET A 13 8.05 11.23 4.35
C MET A 13 7.97 9.99 3.44
N VAL A 14 8.99 9.13 3.49
CA VAL A 14 9.00 7.87 2.74
C VAL A 14 7.84 6.97 3.18
N GLU A 15 7.64 6.81 4.48
CA GLU A 15 6.57 5.99 5.05
C GLU A 15 5.18 6.56 4.70
N ALA A 16 5.02 7.88 4.67
CA ALA A 16 3.78 8.52 4.21
C ALA A 16 3.51 8.26 2.72
N ARG A 17 4.54 8.35 1.87
CA ARG A 17 4.47 8.05 0.43
C ARG A 17 4.16 6.57 0.20
N GLU A 18 4.80 5.69 0.95
CA GLU A 18 4.59 4.24 0.88
C GLU A 18 3.14 3.88 1.19
N ARG A 19 2.53 4.50 2.22
CA ARG A 19 1.10 4.31 2.51
C ARG A 19 0.18 4.79 1.38
N GLN A 20 0.54 5.87 0.68
CA GLN A 20 -0.25 6.33 -0.48
C GLN A 20 -0.15 5.35 -1.66
N VAL A 21 1.07 4.90 -1.97
CA VAL A 21 1.32 3.94 -3.06
C VAL A 21 0.67 2.59 -2.74
N ALA A 22 0.75 2.13 -1.49
CA ALA A 22 0.12 0.89 -1.06
C ALA A 22 -1.39 0.89 -1.33
N ARG A 23 -2.10 2.01 -1.09
CA ARG A 23 -3.52 2.11 -1.41
C ARG A 23 -3.80 2.00 -2.90
N TYR A 24 -2.98 2.64 -3.74
CA TYR A 24 -3.10 2.56 -5.20
C TYR A 24 -2.83 1.15 -5.71
N VAL A 25 -1.73 0.54 -5.28
CA VAL A 25 -1.35 -0.83 -5.65
C VAL A 25 -2.42 -1.82 -5.18
N ASN A 26 -2.90 -1.70 -3.94
CA ASN A 26 -3.94 -2.59 -3.44
C ASN A 26 -5.25 -2.42 -4.22
N GLY A 27 -5.60 -1.20 -4.65
CA GLY A 27 -6.72 -0.95 -5.56
C GLY A 27 -6.53 -1.58 -6.94
N ALA A 28 -5.32 -1.52 -7.50
CA ALA A 28 -4.99 -2.22 -8.75
C ALA A 28 -5.09 -3.74 -8.59
N LEU A 29 -4.59 -4.29 -7.48
CA LEU A 29 -4.68 -5.71 -7.15
C LEU A 29 -6.12 -6.19 -6.99
N LEU A 30 -7.04 -5.35 -6.47
CA LEU A 30 -8.47 -5.70 -6.40
C LEU A 30 -9.13 -5.94 -7.76
N ASN A 31 -8.54 -5.44 -8.86
CA ASN A 31 -9.02 -5.70 -10.21
C ASN A 31 -8.53 -7.05 -10.78
N LEU A 32 -7.61 -7.74 -10.09
CA LEU A 32 -7.15 -9.06 -10.50
C LEU A 32 -8.16 -10.15 -10.09
N ASP A 33 -8.08 -11.29 -10.75
CA ASP A 33 -8.84 -12.49 -10.40
C ASP A 33 -8.30 -13.15 -9.11
N ASP A 34 -9.12 -13.98 -8.48
CA ASP A 34 -8.76 -14.61 -7.20
C ASP A 34 -7.62 -15.62 -7.31
N GLU A 35 -7.40 -16.22 -8.49
CA GLU A 35 -6.30 -17.17 -8.72
C GLU A 35 -4.96 -16.44 -8.74
N THR A 36 -4.89 -15.32 -9.45
CA THR A 36 -3.73 -14.42 -9.45
C THR A 36 -3.45 -13.84 -8.06
N LEU A 37 -4.49 -13.41 -7.32
CA LEU A 37 -4.31 -12.94 -5.94
C LEU A 37 -3.75 -14.02 -5.01
N LYS A 38 -4.25 -15.26 -5.15
CA LYS A 38 -3.76 -16.41 -4.40
C LYS A 38 -2.31 -16.75 -4.74
N GLY A 39 -1.92 -16.63 -6.01
CA GLY A 39 -0.53 -16.76 -6.45
C GLY A 39 0.41 -15.71 -5.85
N LEU A 40 -0.10 -14.51 -5.58
CA LEU A 40 0.62 -13.44 -4.87
C LEU A 40 0.61 -13.61 -3.34
N GLY A 41 -0.02 -14.66 -2.82
CA GLY A 41 -0.12 -14.93 -1.39
C GLY A 41 -1.03 -13.96 -0.64
N THR A 42 -1.95 -13.28 -1.33
CA THR A 42 -2.93 -12.38 -0.72
C THR A 42 -4.36 -12.74 -1.11
N SER A 43 -5.34 -12.12 -0.46
CA SER A 43 -6.76 -12.30 -0.79
C SER A 43 -7.47 -10.97 -0.96
N ARG A 44 -8.58 -10.99 -1.69
CA ARG A 44 -9.42 -9.81 -1.93
C ARG A 44 -9.91 -9.18 -0.62
N GLU A 45 -10.22 -10.00 0.39
CA GLU A 45 -10.57 -9.53 1.74
C GLU A 45 -9.39 -8.86 2.45
N GLU A 46 -8.19 -9.44 2.33
CA GLU A 46 -6.99 -8.89 2.95
C GLU A 46 -6.62 -7.53 2.35
N LEU A 47 -6.72 -7.39 1.02
CA LEU A 47 -6.50 -6.12 0.32
C LEU A 47 -7.52 -5.06 0.76
N ARG A 48 -8.81 -5.42 0.87
CA ARG A 48 -9.85 -4.51 1.40
C ARG A 48 -9.53 -4.04 2.82
N ARG A 49 -9.07 -4.92 3.71
CA ARG A 49 -8.65 -4.54 5.08
C ARG A 49 -7.43 -3.63 5.10
N LYS A 50 -6.51 -3.77 4.14
CA LYS A 50 -5.34 -2.88 3.96
C LYS A 50 -5.70 -1.51 3.37
N GLY A 51 -6.99 -1.19 3.25
CA GLY A 51 -7.46 0.11 2.75
C GLY A 51 -7.43 0.22 1.23
N ALA A 52 -7.50 -0.92 0.52
CA ALA A 52 -7.85 -0.91 -0.89
C ALA A 52 -9.28 -0.39 -1.05
N ALA A 53 -9.41 0.92 -1.27
CA ALA A 53 -10.64 1.47 -1.77
C ALA A 53 -10.72 1.15 -3.26
N ASN A 54 -11.85 0.61 -3.73
CA ASN A 54 -12.17 0.68 -5.15
C ASN A 54 -12.29 2.17 -5.48
N TYR A 55 -11.20 2.74 -5.98
CA TYR A 55 -11.13 4.15 -6.33
C TYR A 55 -11.90 4.32 -7.64
N VAL A 56 -13.22 4.56 -7.53
CA VAL A 56 -14.07 4.97 -8.64
C VAL A 56 -13.98 6.50 -8.75
N PHE A 57 -12.77 6.99 -9.04
CA PHE A 57 -12.42 8.40 -9.26
C PHE A 57 -12.58 9.37 -8.05
#